data_AF-A0A350BWH8-F1
#
_entry.id   AF-A0A350BWH8-F1
#
_cell.length_a   1.000
_cell.length_b   1.000
_cell.length_c   1.000
_cell.angle_alpha   90.00
_cell.angle_beta   90.00
_cell.angle_gamma   90.00
#
_symmetry.space_group_name_H-M   'P 1'
#
loop_
_entity.id
_entity.type
_entity.pdbx_description
1 polymer ?
#
loop_
_entity_poly.entity_id
_entity_poly.type
_entity_poly.pdbx_seq_one_letter_code
_entity_poly.pdbx_strand_id
1 'polypeptide(L)'
;MLVDNTTEKVRVDKILSTKNPNVFTLELRQEIKKPETSGDLGFFMPGIVGSNLEKRVAYRNVDDTFIDMYKIHESEDDSICYFSDSISAVTGTTVDCKIVIEETHTQRTWDGGSQQPKINPKTMDVLSKNGKPIYRNTWVTFDMNEQDTYIAHDKALVAQTAPAVTVTDDIPF
;
A
#
# COMPACT_ATOMS: atom_id res chain seq x y z
N MET A 1 -6.84 -12.54 21.74
CA MET A 1 -6.15 -11.43 21.05
C MET A 1 -5.38 -12.06 19.91
N LEU A 2 -5.79 -11.82 18.67
CA LEU A 2 -4.95 -12.16 17.52
C LEU A 2 -3.75 -11.21 17.61
N VAL A 3 -2.54 -11.76 17.70
CA VAL A 3 -1.32 -10.97 17.66
C VAL A 3 -1.26 -10.45 16.22
N ASP A 4 -1.62 -9.19 16.03
CA ASP A 4 -1.47 -8.53 14.75
C ASP A 4 0.04 -8.47 14.47
N ASN A 5 0.53 -9.38 13.63
CA ASN A 5 1.89 -9.40 13.07
C ASN A 5 2.06 -8.23 12.08
N THR A 6 1.83 -7.02 12.59
CA THR A 6 1.98 -5.76 11.90
C THR A 6 3.45 -5.52 11.68
N THR A 7 3.84 -5.60 10.42
CA THR A 7 5.21 -5.45 9.99
C THR A 7 5.31 -4.20 9.12
N GLU A 8 5.83 -3.13 9.72
CA GLU A 8 6.11 -1.87 9.00
C GLU A 8 7.19 -2.05 7.94
N LYS A 9 8.05 -3.07 8.12
CA LYS A 9 9.05 -3.51 7.14
C LYS A 9 8.45 -4.45 6.10
N VAL A 10 9.01 -4.44 4.89
CA VAL A 10 8.62 -5.36 3.82
C VAL A 10 9.05 -6.79 4.17
N ARG A 11 8.08 -7.71 4.22
CA ARG A 11 8.31 -9.14 4.43
C ARG A 11 7.94 -9.98 3.21
N VAL A 12 8.53 -11.15 3.11
CA VAL A 12 8.19 -12.16 2.09
C VAL A 12 7.03 -13.01 2.62
N ASP A 13 5.83 -12.82 2.09
CA ASP A 13 4.63 -13.57 2.50
C ASP A 13 4.61 -14.96 1.87
N LYS A 14 4.89 -15.04 0.56
CA LYS A 14 4.88 -16.30 -0.21
C LYS A 14 5.91 -16.33 -1.32
N ILE A 15 6.33 -17.52 -1.72
CA ILE A 15 7.18 -17.79 -2.88
C ILE A 15 6.38 -18.70 -3.83
N LEU A 16 5.88 -18.13 -4.91
CA LEU A 16 5.04 -18.83 -5.88
C LEU A 16 5.89 -19.36 -7.03
N SER A 17 5.75 -20.64 -7.37
CA SER A 17 6.39 -21.20 -8.57
C SER A 17 5.77 -20.64 -9.84
N THR A 18 6.60 -20.37 -10.86
CA THR A 18 6.12 -19.97 -12.19
C THR A 18 6.14 -21.15 -13.15
N LYS A 19 5.77 -20.90 -14.42
CA LYS A 19 5.92 -21.91 -15.49
C LYS A 19 7.38 -22.26 -15.77
N ASN A 20 8.31 -21.34 -15.50
CA ASN A 20 9.74 -21.61 -15.57
C ASN A 20 10.19 -22.13 -14.20
N PRO A 21 10.74 -23.36 -14.09
CA PRO A 21 11.11 -23.95 -12.81
C PRO A 21 12.21 -23.17 -12.07
N ASN A 22 12.98 -22.35 -12.77
CA ASN A 22 14.08 -21.57 -12.17
C ASN A 22 13.67 -20.13 -11.84
N VAL A 23 12.40 -19.77 -12.04
CA VAL A 23 11.87 -18.43 -11.76
C VAL A 23 10.68 -18.55 -10.81
N PHE A 24 10.72 -17.74 -9.77
CA PHE A 24 9.71 -17.67 -8.72
C PHE A 24 9.15 -16.27 -8.63
N THR A 25 7.89 -16.15 -8.22
CA THR A 25 7.26 -14.88 -7.90
C THR A 25 7.19 -14.74 -6.38
N LEU A 26 7.92 -13.77 -5.84
CA LEU A 26 7.80 -13.36 -4.45
C LEU A 26 6.54 -12.52 -4.27
N GLU A 27 5.70 -12.89 -3.32
CA GLU A 27 4.64 -12.03 -2.77
C GLU A 27 5.21 -11.29 -1.57
N LEU A 28 5.41 -9.98 -1.73
CA LEU A 28 5.95 -9.10 -0.70
C LEU A 28 4.81 -8.33 -0.05
N ARG A 29 4.83 -8.22 1.28
CA ARG A 29 3.81 -7.50 2.05
C ARG A 29 4.40 -6.49 3.01
N GLN A 30 3.65 -5.41 3.23
CA GLN A 30 3.99 -4.36 4.18
C GLN A 30 2.69 -3.80 4.78
N GLU A 31 2.68 -3.54 6.08
CA GLU A 31 1.53 -2.95 6.77
C GLU A 31 1.93 -1.58 7.35
N ILE A 32 1.36 -0.50 6.81
CA ILE A 32 1.70 0.87 7.21
C ILE A 32 0.53 1.49 7.96
N LYS A 33 0.78 2.11 9.12
CA LYS A 33 -0.25 2.88 9.82
C LYS A 33 -0.64 4.10 8.99
N LYS A 34 -1.93 4.21 8.65
CA LYS A 34 -2.44 5.42 7.99
C LYS A 34 -2.37 6.62 8.95
N PRO A 35 -2.11 7.83 8.44
CA PRO A 35 -2.29 9.03 9.24
C PRO A 35 -3.73 9.05 9.79
N GLU A 36 -3.89 9.36 11.08
CA GLU A 36 -5.19 9.39 11.74
C GLU A 36 -6.01 10.59 11.26
N THR A 37 -6.53 10.55 10.04
CA THR A 37 -7.52 11.51 9.57
C THR A 37 -8.91 11.06 10.00
N SER A 38 -9.23 11.24 11.28
CA SER A 38 -10.56 11.60 11.81
C SER A 38 -10.81 11.04 13.22
N GLY A 39 -10.84 11.95 14.20
CA GLY A 39 -11.74 11.83 15.35
C GLY A 39 -11.07 12.03 16.70
N ASP A 40 -11.36 13.16 17.35
CA ASP A 40 -11.30 13.37 18.81
C ASP A 40 -11.98 12.24 19.62
N LEU A 41 -12.73 11.35 18.96
CA LEU A 41 -13.35 10.15 19.51
C LEU A 41 -12.34 9.04 19.88
N GLY A 42 -11.12 9.06 19.33
CA GLY A 42 -10.06 8.12 19.72
C GLY A 42 -9.68 8.24 21.20
N PHE A 43 -9.77 9.45 21.76
CA PHE A 43 -9.63 9.70 23.19
C PHE A 43 -10.75 9.04 24.01
N PHE A 44 -12.00 9.06 23.51
CA PHE A 44 -13.16 8.52 24.22
C PHE A 44 -13.33 7.01 24.06
N MET A 45 -12.76 6.41 23.02
CA MET A 45 -12.96 4.99 22.70
C MET A 45 -11.65 4.28 22.29
N PRO A 46 -10.63 4.21 23.16
CA PRO A 46 -9.28 3.73 22.86
C PRO A 46 -9.15 2.22 22.53
N GLY A 47 -10.27 1.49 22.35
CA GLY A 47 -10.28 0.08 21.96
C GLY A 47 -11.22 -0.27 20.81
N ILE A 48 -11.95 0.71 20.25
CA ILE A 48 -12.93 0.48 19.16
C ILE A 48 -12.40 0.97 17.82
N VAL A 49 -11.52 1.98 17.83
CA VAL A 49 -10.81 2.39 16.64
C VAL A 49 -9.69 1.39 16.39
N GLY A 50 -9.99 0.34 15.63
CA GLY A 50 -8.97 -0.58 15.14
C GLY A 50 -7.84 0.20 14.47
N SER A 51 -6.61 -0.32 14.56
CA SER A 51 -5.45 0.24 13.87
C SER A 51 -5.80 0.41 12.38
N ASN A 52 -5.88 1.67 11.92
CA ASN A 52 -6.13 2.00 10.51
C ASN A 52 -4.87 1.65 9.70
N LEU A 53 -4.67 0.37 9.43
CA LEU A 53 -3.52 -0.14 8.70
C LEU A 53 -3.81 -0.19 7.21
N GLU A 54 -2.88 0.32 6.42
CA GLU A 54 -2.82 0.10 5.00
C GLU A 54 -1.99 -1.15 4.71
N LYS A 55 -2.64 -2.18 4.20
CA LYS A 55 -1.97 -3.39 3.73
C LYS A 55 -1.53 -3.20 2.27
N ARG A 56 -0.22 -3.34 2.03
CA ARG A 56 0.41 -3.22 0.72
C ARG A 56 0.94 -4.58 0.30
N VAL A 57 0.77 -4.91 -0.98
CA VAL A 57 1.25 -6.16 -1.57
C VAL A 57 1.93 -5.83 -2.89
N ALA A 58 3.11 -6.39 -3.14
CA ALA A 58 3.83 -6.29 -4.39
C ALA A 58 4.30 -7.66 -4.84
N TYR A 59 4.37 -7.88 -6.15
CA TYR A 59 4.86 -9.12 -6.73
C TYR A 59 6.19 -8.86 -7.45
N ARG A 60 7.19 -9.71 -7.22
CA ARG A 60 8.48 -9.60 -7.90
C ARG A 60 8.98 -10.98 -8.35
N ASN A 61 9.31 -11.08 -9.62
CA ASN A 61 9.97 -12.29 -10.14
C ASN A 61 11.45 -12.25 -9.80
N VAL A 62 11.96 -13.38 -9.32
CA VAL A 62 13.36 -13.62 -9.01
C VAL A 62 13.74 -15.02 -9.51
N ASP A 63 15.03 -15.25 -9.74
CA ASP A 63 15.54 -16.59 -10.03
C ASP A 63 15.90 -17.36 -8.73
N ASP A 64 16.16 -18.65 -8.89
CA ASP A 64 16.62 -19.55 -7.81
C ASP A 64 17.92 -19.06 -7.16
N THR A 65 18.87 -18.59 -7.97
CA THR A 65 20.17 -18.10 -7.47
C THR A 65 20.01 -16.92 -6.52
N PHE A 66 19.04 -16.03 -6.78
CA PHE A 66 18.72 -14.90 -5.92
C PHE A 66 18.17 -15.36 -4.57
N ILE A 67 17.23 -16.32 -4.58
CA ILE A 67 16.64 -16.89 -3.35
C ILE A 67 17.74 -17.51 -2.48
N ASP A 68 18.61 -18.32 -3.10
CA ASP A 68 19.69 -19.02 -2.40
C ASP A 68 20.78 -18.07 -1.89
N MET A 69 21.12 -17.03 -2.67
CA MET A 69 22.12 -16.04 -2.31
C MET A 69 21.68 -15.26 -1.08
N TYR A 70 20.45 -14.74 -1.07
CA TYR A 70 19.91 -13.87 -0.02
C TYR A 70 19.15 -14.62 1.08
N LYS A 71 19.14 -15.96 1.04
CA LYS A 71 18.47 -16.82 2.03
C LYS A 71 16.99 -16.45 2.22
N ILE A 72 16.33 -16.14 1.10
CA ILE A 72 14.92 -15.76 1.07
C ILE A 72 14.06 -16.98 1.41
N HIS A 73 13.14 -16.81 2.36
CA HIS A 73 12.17 -17.83 2.75
C HIS A 73 10.80 -17.19 3.02
N GLU A 74 9.75 -17.99 3.01
CA GLU A 74 8.41 -17.51 3.39
C GLU A 74 8.40 -17.13 4.88
N SER A 75 7.72 -16.04 5.21
CA SER A 75 7.59 -15.61 6.61
C SER A 75 6.62 -16.51 7.35
N GLU A 76 7.09 -17.12 8.42
CA GLU A 76 6.29 -17.90 9.37
C GLU A 76 6.10 -17.13 10.68
N ASP A 77 5.19 -17.59 11.55
CA ASP A 77 4.87 -16.89 12.81
C ASP A 77 6.10 -16.72 13.73
N ASP A 78 7.00 -17.71 13.75
CA ASP A 78 8.22 -17.70 14.57
C ASP A 78 9.47 -17.23 13.80
N SER A 79 9.37 -17.04 12.48
CA SER A 79 10.50 -16.67 11.62
C SER A 79 10.05 -15.76 10.46
N ILE A 80 10.12 -14.45 10.68
CA ILE A 80 9.75 -13.46 9.67
C ILE A 80 10.96 -13.16 8.77
N CYS A 81 10.79 -13.34 7.45
CA CYS A 81 11.78 -12.96 6.45
C CYS A 81 11.55 -11.52 5.99
N TYR A 82 12.28 -10.57 6.60
CA TYR A 82 12.33 -9.18 6.12
C TYR A 82 13.24 -9.07 4.90
N PHE A 83 12.68 -8.58 3.80
CA PHE A 83 13.35 -8.57 2.50
C PHE A 83 14.63 -7.73 2.49
N SER A 84 14.59 -6.55 3.11
CA SER A 84 15.73 -5.66 3.28
C SER A 84 16.85 -6.27 4.14
N ASP A 85 16.47 -6.96 5.21
CA ASP A 85 17.41 -7.51 6.19
C ASP A 85 18.16 -8.71 5.58
N SER A 86 17.46 -9.56 4.82
CA SER A 86 18.05 -10.65 4.03
C SER A 86 19.10 -10.15 3.03
N ILE A 87 18.83 -9.04 2.33
CA ILE A 87 19.80 -8.44 1.40
C ILE A 87 20.98 -7.82 2.13
N SER A 88 20.71 -7.10 3.23
CA SER A 88 21.74 -6.45 4.04
C SER A 88 22.72 -7.45 4.66
N ALA A 89 22.22 -8.60 5.11
CA ALA A 89 23.03 -9.65 5.73
C ALA A 89 24.12 -10.20 4.80
N VAL A 90 23.84 -10.27 3.49
CA VAL A 90 24.77 -10.82 2.50
C VAL A 90 25.69 -9.74 1.93
N THR A 91 25.14 -8.56 1.68
CA THR A 91 25.92 -7.44 1.11
C THR A 91 26.81 -6.74 2.13
N GLY A 92 26.55 -6.91 3.43
CA GLY A 92 27.25 -6.21 4.52
C GLY A 92 26.94 -4.72 4.59
N THR A 93 25.98 -4.24 3.80
CA THR A 93 25.55 -2.84 3.76
C THR A 93 24.08 -2.75 4.16
N THR A 94 23.72 -1.77 4.98
CA THR A 94 22.31 -1.52 5.30
C THR A 94 21.55 -1.09 4.06
N VAL A 95 20.54 -1.86 3.70
CA VAL A 95 19.60 -1.59 2.62
C VAL A 95 18.22 -1.45 3.23
N ASP A 96 17.48 -0.42 2.84
CA ASP A 96 16.08 -0.25 3.21
C ASP A 96 15.19 -0.37 1.96
N CYS A 97 13.97 -0.85 2.14
CA CYS A 97 13.00 -0.94 1.06
C CYS A 97 11.57 -0.70 1.55
N LYS A 98 10.71 -0.32 0.61
CA LYS A 98 9.27 -0.10 0.84
C LYS A 98 8.45 -0.48 -0.38
N ILE A 99 7.14 -0.65 -0.19
CA ILE A 99 6.18 -0.83 -1.28
C ILE A 99 5.51 0.51 -1.59
N VAL A 100 5.69 0.99 -2.81
CA VAL A 100 5.07 2.22 -3.32
C VAL A 100 3.73 1.89 -3.98
N ILE A 101 2.75 2.77 -3.82
CA ILE A 101 1.47 2.72 -4.51
C ILE A 101 1.40 3.85 -5.56
N GLU A 102 1.02 3.50 -6.78
CA GLU A 102 0.67 4.47 -7.81
C GLU A 102 -0.73 4.18 -8.36
N GLU A 103 -1.56 5.22 -8.36
CA GLU A 103 -2.87 5.20 -8.98
C GLU A 103 -2.84 5.89 -10.34
N THR A 104 -3.43 5.24 -11.34
CA THR A 104 -3.39 5.66 -12.75
C THR A 104 -4.77 5.56 -13.39
N HIS A 105 -4.96 6.20 -14.54
CA HIS A 105 -6.12 5.98 -15.42
C HIS A 105 -5.87 4.96 -16.52
N THR A 106 -4.63 4.48 -16.61
CA THR A 106 -4.18 3.56 -17.64
C THR A 106 -3.92 2.22 -16.99
N GLN A 107 -4.66 1.22 -17.44
CA GLN A 107 -4.44 -0.15 -17.02
C GLN A 107 -3.01 -0.59 -17.31
N ARG A 108 -2.38 -1.33 -16.40
CA ARG A 108 -1.09 -1.97 -16.71
C ARG A 108 -1.26 -3.03 -17.82
N THR A 109 -0.22 -3.19 -18.65
CA THR A 109 -0.22 -4.09 -19.81
C THR A 109 0.87 -5.16 -19.77
N TRP A 110 1.81 -5.06 -18.83
CA TRP A 110 3.06 -5.85 -18.85
C TRP A 110 2.93 -7.25 -18.24
N ASP A 111 1.87 -7.53 -17.47
CA ASP A 111 1.63 -8.84 -16.85
C ASP A 111 0.71 -9.74 -17.69
N GLY A 112 0.34 -9.30 -18.91
CA GLY A 112 -0.48 -10.05 -19.87
C GLY A 112 -1.95 -10.22 -19.46
N GLY A 113 -2.36 -9.66 -18.32
CA GLY A 113 -3.71 -9.74 -17.78
C GLY A 113 -4.48 -8.42 -17.91
N SER A 114 -5.81 -8.51 -17.91
CA SER A 114 -6.67 -7.34 -17.75
C SER A 114 -6.78 -6.97 -16.27
N GLN A 115 -6.04 -5.95 -15.84
CA GLN A 115 -6.09 -5.46 -14.47
C GLN A 115 -7.48 -4.90 -14.18
N GLN A 116 -8.06 -5.33 -13.07
CA GLN A 116 -9.36 -4.80 -12.64
C GLN A 116 -9.19 -3.41 -12.01
N PRO A 117 -10.13 -2.48 -12.26
CA PRO A 117 -10.08 -1.17 -11.65
C PRO A 117 -10.32 -1.25 -10.15
N LYS A 118 -9.89 -0.22 -9.43
CA LYS A 118 -10.04 -0.12 -7.98
C LYS A 118 -11.52 0.02 -7.61
N ILE A 119 -11.98 -0.83 -6.70
CA ILE A 119 -13.37 -0.87 -6.23
C ILE A 119 -13.50 -0.24 -4.84
N ASN A 120 -14.60 0.47 -4.60
CA ASN A 120 -14.99 0.88 -3.25
C ASN A 120 -15.51 -0.34 -2.48
N PRO A 121 -14.89 -0.76 -1.36
CA PRO A 121 -15.32 -1.96 -0.64
C PRO A 121 -16.70 -1.85 0.01
N LYS A 122 -17.22 -0.63 0.21
CA LYS A 122 -18.55 -0.42 0.81
C LYS A 122 -19.68 -0.43 -0.21
N THR A 123 -19.45 0.19 -1.38
CA THR A 123 -20.50 0.33 -2.41
C THR A 123 -20.34 -0.62 -3.57
N MET A 124 -19.18 -1.28 -3.69
CA MET A 124 -18.77 -2.11 -4.81
C MET A 124 -18.67 -1.36 -6.16
N ASP A 125 -18.74 -0.03 -6.13
CA ASP A 125 -18.57 0.80 -7.33
C ASP A 125 -17.10 0.90 -7.75
N VAL A 126 -16.88 1.03 -9.06
CA VAL A 126 -15.57 1.44 -9.61
C VAL A 126 -15.24 2.86 -9.18
N LEU A 127 -14.09 3.03 -8.54
CA LEU A 127 -13.54 4.35 -8.25
C LEU A 127 -13.06 4.99 -9.55
N SER A 128 -13.53 6.21 -9.79
CA SER A 128 -13.25 6.97 -11.01
C SER A 128 -12.95 8.43 -10.70
N LYS A 129 -12.25 9.11 -11.60
CA LYS A 129 -12.07 10.56 -11.62
C LYS A 129 -12.43 11.09 -13.00
N ASN A 130 -13.33 12.07 -13.06
CA ASN A 130 -13.90 12.58 -14.30
C ASN A 130 -14.46 11.45 -15.18
N GLY A 131 -15.11 10.46 -14.56
CA GLY A 131 -15.66 9.28 -15.25
C GLY A 131 -14.64 8.26 -15.77
N LYS A 132 -13.33 8.48 -15.56
CA LYS A 132 -12.29 7.50 -15.93
C LYS A 132 -11.96 6.59 -14.76
N PRO A 133 -11.89 5.26 -14.95
CA PRO A 133 -11.55 4.32 -13.88
C PRO A 133 -10.14 4.60 -13.33
N ILE A 134 -9.95 4.25 -12.06
CA ILE A 134 -8.66 4.31 -11.37
C ILE A 134 -8.13 2.90 -11.22
N TYR A 135 -6.88 2.67 -11.62
CA TYR A 135 -6.14 1.43 -11.43
C TYR A 135 -5.05 1.65 -10.37
N ARG A 136 -4.66 0.59 -9.68
CA ARG A 136 -3.64 0.65 -8.62
C ARG A 136 -2.48 -0.27 -8.94
N ASN A 137 -1.30 0.30 -9.04
CA ASN A 137 -0.04 -0.40 -9.22
C ASN A 137 0.76 -0.36 -7.92
N THR A 138 1.52 -1.42 -7.67
CA THR A 138 2.40 -1.54 -6.52
C THR A 138 3.71 -2.18 -6.93
N TRP A 139 4.81 -1.68 -6.38
CA TRP A 139 6.13 -2.26 -6.55
C TRP A 139 6.98 -2.03 -5.30
N VAL A 140 7.93 -2.94 -5.08
CA VAL A 140 9.02 -2.71 -4.14
C VAL A 140 10.04 -1.75 -4.75
N THR A 141 10.49 -0.79 -3.95
CA THR A 141 11.57 0.13 -4.27
C THR A 141 12.59 0.16 -3.13
N PHE A 142 13.84 0.46 -3.50
CA PHE A 142 14.92 0.76 -2.56
C PHE A 142 15.20 2.27 -2.48
N ASP A 143 14.53 3.08 -3.29
CA ASP A 143 14.56 4.54 -3.14
C ASP A 143 13.54 4.97 -2.09
N MET A 144 14.04 5.32 -0.91
CA MET A 144 13.19 5.75 0.20
C MET A 144 12.55 7.12 -0.03
N ASN A 145 12.97 7.87 -1.05
CA ASN A 145 12.38 9.16 -1.41
C ASN A 145 11.16 9.03 -2.33
N GLU A 146 10.99 7.91 -3.02
CA GLU A 146 9.89 7.68 -3.95
C GLU A 146 8.54 7.75 -3.22
N GLN A 147 7.58 8.53 -3.71
CA GLN A 147 6.32 8.78 -3.01
C GLN A 147 5.16 8.02 -3.63
N ASP A 148 4.18 7.68 -2.80
CA ASP A 148 2.92 7.19 -3.31
C ASP A 148 2.20 8.28 -4.12
N THR A 149 1.51 7.86 -5.19
CA THR A 149 0.66 8.74 -5.99
C THR A 149 -0.79 8.26 -5.90
N TYR A 150 -1.66 9.07 -5.31
CA TYR A 150 -3.09 8.77 -5.18
C TYR A 150 -3.93 9.69 -6.06
N ILE A 151 -5.00 9.15 -6.65
CA ILE A 151 -5.95 9.91 -7.44
C ILE A 151 -7.20 10.17 -6.59
N ALA A 152 -7.48 11.44 -6.28
CA ALA A 152 -8.75 11.84 -5.69
C ALA A 152 -9.91 11.48 -6.63
N HIS A 153 -10.83 10.64 -6.17
CA HIS A 153 -11.94 10.12 -6.95
C HIS A 153 -13.21 11.00 -6.83
N ASP A 154 -14.10 10.93 -7.80
CA ASP A 154 -15.28 11.81 -7.95
C ASP A 154 -16.21 11.79 -6.72
N LYS A 155 -16.28 10.65 -6.02
CA LYS A 155 -17.10 10.47 -4.81
C LYS A 155 -16.34 10.74 -3.50
N ALA A 156 -15.11 11.26 -3.57
CA ALA A 156 -14.44 11.77 -2.37
C ALA A 156 -15.19 13.04 -2.04
N LEU A 157 -16.00 13.03 -0.97
CA LEU A 157 -16.57 14.24 -0.42
C LEU A 157 -15.39 15.16 -0.10
N VAL A 158 -15.09 16.07 -1.03
CA VAL A 158 -14.35 17.27 -0.72
C VAL A 158 -15.27 17.96 0.27
N ALA A 159 -14.90 17.95 1.55
CA ALA A 159 -15.34 19.01 2.43
C ALA A 159 -14.72 20.29 1.87
N GLN A 160 -15.32 20.82 0.80
CA GLN A 160 -15.09 22.18 0.38
C GLN A 160 -15.62 23.01 1.54
N THR A 161 -14.71 23.49 2.37
CA THR A 161 -14.93 24.70 3.15
C THR A 161 -15.37 25.77 2.16
N ALA A 162 -16.69 25.97 2.07
CA ALA A 162 -17.24 27.13 1.42
C ALA A 162 -16.66 28.37 2.13
N PRO A 163 -16.17 29.38 1.39
CA PRO A 163 -15.73 30.62 2.02
C PRO A 163 -16.90 31.22 2.79
N ALA A 164 -16.64 31.61 4.04
CA ALA A 164 -17.61 32.28 4.89
C ALA A 164 -18.13 33.53 4.16
N VAL A 165 -19.43 33.56 3.88
CA VAL A 165 -20.12 34.76 3.43
C VAL A 165 -20.10 35.73 4.60
N THR A 166 -19.23 36.75 4.54
CA THR A 166 -19.33 37.91 5.44
C THR A 166 -20.58 38.68 5.06
N VAL A 167 -21.64 38.52 5.84
CA VAL A 167 -22.78 39.44 5.82
C VAL A 167 -22.29 40.73 6.47
N THR A 168 -22.06 41.77 5.66
CA THR A 168 -21.94 43.13 6.16
C THR A 168 -23.34 43.60 6.55
N ASP A 169 -23.61 43.68 7.85
CA ASP A 169 -24.74 44.42 8.39
C ASP A 169 -24.50 45.92 8.09
N ASP A 170 -25.11 46.42 7.01
CA ASP A 170 -25.35 47.85 6.85
C ASP A 170 -26.54 48.23 7.74
N ILE A 171 -26.24 48.82 8.89
CA ILE A 171 -27.21 49.50 9.74
C ILE A 171 -27.47 50.89 9.13
N PRO A 172 -28.70 51.23 8.67
CA PRO A 172 -29.01 52.61 8.34
C PRO A 172 -29.29 53.41 9.62
N PHE A 173 -28.74 54.63 9.66
CA PHE A 173 -29.00 55.66 10.66
C PHE A 173 -30.48 56.07 10.71
#